data_AF-A0AAD8XHK5-F1
#
_entry.id   AF-A0AAD8XHK5-F1
#
_cell.length_a   1.000
_cell.length_b   1.000
_cell.length_c   1.000
_cell.angle_alpha   90.00
_cell.angle_beta   90.00
_cell.angle_gamma   90.00
#
_symmetry.space_group_name_H-M   'P 1'
#
loop_
_entity.id
_entity.type
_entity.pdbx_description
1 polymer ?
#
loop_
_entity_poly.entity_id
_entity_poly.type
_entity_poly.pdbx_seq_one_letter_code
_entity_poly.pdbx_strand_id
1 'polypeptide(L)'
;MPDQKSRDSEEFLPNDEIARFVNKDQVEKVLRFANLGTDTSLIDFVSDDANQLFLILVSMSSKDEEQVSFLEALKAHLFTNKSLPITFQGARNAVGDKVFWWQPYSPSGGDCPRLPLHIQRCGRIQKDLFQINQWRFIAPVFGTGQDFRFHFRKSVVLPYLEVKQRVESRGFFGEVLQVIVHAAHINAPNLIKTAP
;
A
#
# COMPACT_ATOMS: atom_id res chain seq x y z
N MET A 1 -27.07 7.10 23.10
CA MET A 1 -26.24 6.11 22.41
C MET A 1 -26.03 6.61 20.99
N PRO A 2 -24.93 7.32 20.70
CA PRO A 2 -24.62 7.67 19.33
C PRO A 2 -23.86 6.52 18.67
N ASP A 3 -24.31 6.15 17.47
CA ASP A 3 -23.61 5.27 16.53
C ASP A 3 -22.19 5.80 16.29
N GLN A 4 -21.20 5.08 16.81
CA GLN A 4 -19.78 5.27 16.50
C GLN A 4 -19.46 4.53 15.20
N LYS A 5 -20.14 4.88 14.10
CA LYS A 5 -19.69 4.52 12.74
C LYS A 5 -19.09 5.78 12.13
N SER A 6 -17.95 5.63 11.46
CA SER A 6 -17.29 6.67 10.62
C SER A 6 -16.19 7.53 11.26
N ARG A 7 -15.18 6.91 11.89
CA ARG A 7 -13.79 7.44 11.82
C ARG A 7 -12.77 6.41 11.31
N ASP A 8 -13.16 5.15 11.25
CA ASP A 8 -12.25 4.02 11.05
C ASP A 8 -11.88 3.74 9.57
N SER A 9 -12.43 4.53 8.63
CA SER A 9 -12.25 4.32 7.19
C SER A 9 -11.13 5.14 6.54
N GLU A 10 -10.38 5.94 7.30
CA GLU A 10 -9.39 6.88 6.71
C GLU A 10 -7.93 6.42 6.77
N GLU A 11 -7.59 5.48 7.65
CA GLU A 11 -6.19 5.10 7.87
C GLU A 11 -5.70 3.98 6.96
N PHE A 12 -6.55 3.00 6.64
CA PHE A 12 -6.24 1.90 5.72
C PHE A 12 -7.48 1.50 4.91
N LEU A 13 -7.24 0.89 3.74
CA LEU A 13 -8.29 0.29 2.94
C LEU A 13 -8.38 -1.22 3.25
N PRO A 14 -9.56 -1.73 3.66
CA PRO A 14 -9.77 -3.16 3.82
C PRO A 14 -9.47 -3.96 2.54
N ASN A 15 -8.76 -5.08 2.67
CA ASN A 15 -8.32 -5.86 1.51
C ASN A 15 -9.47 -6.43 0.66
N ASP A 16 -10.61 -6.73 1.26
CA ASP A 16 -11.81 -7.19 0.55
C ASP A 16 -12.50 -6.07 -0.24
N GLU A 17 -12.17 -4.80 0.03
CA GLU A 17 -12.69 -3.66 -0.70
C GLU A 17 -11.84 -3.26 -1.92
N ILE A 18 -10.56 -3.66 -1.97
CA ILE A 18 -9.66 -3.34 -3.11
C ILE A 18 -10.30 -3.74 -4.45
N ALA A 19 -10.87 -4.94 -4.52
CA ALA A 19 -11.51 -5.46 -5.74
C ALA A 19 -12.73 -4.63 -6.19
N ARG A 20 -13.39 -3.90 -5.27
CA ARG A 20 -14.52 -3.03 -5.60
C ARG A 20 -14.06 -1.79 -6.37
N PHE A 21 -12.91 -1.24 -5.99
CA PHE A 21 -12.34 -0.04 -6.62
C PHE A 21 -11.54 -0.33 -7.90
N VAL A 22 -10.99 -1.55 -8.02
CA VAL A 22 -10.15 -1.94 -9.17
C VAL A 22 -10.83 -2.98 -10.04
N ASN A 23 -12.07 -2.69 -10.47
CA ASN A 23 -12.72 -3.44 -11.54
C ASN A 23 -12.36 -2.86 -12.91
N LYS A 24 -12.46 -3.68 -13.97
CA LYS A 24 -12.02 -3.30 -15.33
C LYS A 24 -12.64 -1.99 -15.82
N ASP A 25 -13.95 -1.80 -15.61
CA ASP A 25 -14.66 -0.59 -16.02
C ASP A 25 -14.15 0.68 -15.33
N GLN A 26 -13.85 0.60 -14.02
CA GLN A 26 -13.31 1.73 -13.26
C GLN A 26 -11.86 2.04 -13.66
N VAL A 27 -11.04 1.00 -13.83
CA VAL A 27 -9.66 1.15 -14.31
C VAL A 27 -9.66 1.84 -15.68
N GLU A 28 -10.48 1.37 -16.62
CA GLU A 28 -10.57 1.95 -17.95
C GLU A 28 -10.97 3.43 -17.93
N LYS A 29 -11.94 3.81 -17.09
CA LYS A 29 -12.36 5.22 -16.92
C LYS A 29 -11.22 6.10 -16.42
N VAL A 30 -10.48 5.63 -15.42
CA VAL A 30 -9.36 6.38 -14.84
C VAL A 30 -8.21 6.49 -15.84
N LEU A 31 -7.89 5.41 -16.57
CA LEU A 31 -6.86 5.43 -17.61
C LEU A 31 -7.21 6.42 -18.73
N ARG A 32 -8.48 6.45 -19.18
CA ARG A 32 -8.95 7.45 -20.15
C ARG A 32 -8.81 8.88 -19.63
N PHE A 33 -9.17 9.10 -18.37
CA PHE A 33 -9.03 10.42 -17.74
C PHE A 33 -7.57 10.87 -17.66
N ALA A 34 -6.65 9.95 -17.40
CA ALA A 34 -5.21 10.18 -17.40
C ALA A 34 -4.59 10.31 -18.81
N ASN A 35 -5.41 10.26 -19.87
CA ASN A 35 -4.96 10.18 -21.27
C ASN A 35 -4.00 9.02 -21.55
N LEU A 36 -4.12 7.94 -20.77
CA LEU A 36 -3.40 6.69 -21.01
C LEU A 36 -4.19 5.84 -21.99
N GLY A 37 -3.48 5.10 -22.84
CA GLY A 37 -4.10 4.15 -23.75
C GLY A 37 -4.98 3.16 -22.96
N THR A 38 -6.15 2.83 -23.50
CA THR A 38 -7.02 1.77 -22.95
C THR A 38 -6.60 0.39 -23.47
N ASP A 39 -5.28 0.21 -23.64
CA ASP A 39 -4.74 -1.08 -24.03
C ASP A 39 -5.11 -2.12 -22.96
N THR A 40 -5.68 -3.23 -23.42
CA THR A 40 -6.05 -4.38 -22.60
C THR A 40 -4.87 -4.84 -21.74
N SER A 41 -3.65 -4.74 -22.27
CA SER A 41 -2.45 -5.13 -21.54
C SER A 41 -2.18 -4.27 -20.29
N LEU A 42 -2.58 -3.00 -20.26
CA LEU A 42 -2.40 -2.13 -19.09
C LEU A 42 -3.53 -2.35 -18.07
N ILE A 43 -4.75 -2.57 -18.56
CA ILE A 43 -5.90 -2.90 -17.71
C ILE A 43 -5.66 -4.22 -16.97
N ASP A 44 -5.24 -5.27 -17.67
CA ASP A 44 -4.98 -6.57 -17.07
C ASP A 44 -3.83 -6.49 -16.05
N PHE A 45 -2.75 -5.76 -16.36
CA PHE A 45 -1.67 -5.50 -15.40
C PHE A 45 -2.17 -4.83 -14.10
N VAL A 46 -3.03 -3.83 -14.21
CA VAL A 46 -3.63 -3.17 -13.04
C VAL A 46 -4.53 -4.11 -12.27
N SER A 47 -5.40 -4.87 -12.95
CA SER A 47 -6.35 -5.78 -12.30
C SER A 47 -5.65 -6.94 -11.59
N ASP A 48 -4.63 -7.53 -12.20
CA ASP A 48 -4.04 -8.78 -11.75
C ASP A 48 -2.86 -8.56 -10.78
N ASP A 49 -1.98 -7.60 -11.08
CA ASP A 49 -0.68 -7.50 -10.42
C ASP A 49 -0.43 -6.17 -9.70
N ALA A 50 -1.14 -5.10 -10.07
CA ALA A 50 -0.81 -3.73 -9.64
C ALA A 50 -2.00 -2.95 -9.05
N ASN A 51 -3.03 -3.63 -8.54
CA ASN A 51 -4.24 -2.96 -8.04
C ASN A 51 -3.98 -1.99 -6.87
N GLN A 52 -3.08 -2.32 -5.94
CA GLN A 52 -2.70 -1.44 -4.83
C GLN A 52 -1.87 -0.26 -5.35
N LEU A 53 -0.92 -0.52 -6.26
CA LEU A 53 -0.14 0.55 -6.91
C LEU A 53 -1.05 1.55 -7.64
N PHE A 54 -2.03 1.05 -8.38
CA PHE A 54 -3.04 1.87 -9.04
C PHE A 54 -3.80 2.74 -8.03
N LEU A 55 -4.31 2.17 -6.94
CA LEU A 55 -5.04 2.92 -5.91
C LEU A 55 -4.16 3.97 -5.21
N ILE A 56 -2.88 3.67 -4.98
CA ILE A 56 -1.91 4.65 -4.43
C ILE A 56 -1.79 5.85 -5.39
N LEU A 57 -1.57 5.61 -6.68
CA LEU A 57 -1.43 6.68 -7.67
C LEU A 57 -2.73 7.49 -7.84
N VAL A 58 -3.89 6.83 -7.84
CA VAL A 58 -5.19 7.50 -7.87
C VAL A 58 -5.36 8.38 -6.62
N SER A 59 -4.98 7.90 -5.44
CA SER A 59 -5.10 8.65 -4.18
C SER A 59 -4.14 9.82 -4.08
N MET A 60 -3.02 9.77 -4.81
CA MET A 60 -2.08 10.89 -4.93
C MET A 60 -2.50 11.90 -5.98
N SER A 61 -3.40 11.52 -6.90
CA SER A 61 -3.83 12.39 -7.99
C SER A 61 -4.78 13.47 -7.47
N SER A 62 -4.61 14.68 -7.98
CA SER A 62 -5.47 15.82 -7.72
C SER A 62 -6.01 16.38 -9.04
N LYS A 63 -6.83 17.44 -8.98
CA LYS A 63 -7.35 18.09 -10.19
C LYS A 63 -6.24 18.69 -11.06
N ASP A 64 -5.15 19.11 -10.43
CA ASP A 64 -4.07 19.85 -11.09
C ASP A 64 -2.84 18.98 -11.37
N GLU A 65 -2.74 17.82 -10.71
CA GLU A 65 -1.59 16.93 -10.84
C GLU A 65 -2.00 15.45 -10.83
N GLU A 66 -1.93 14.84 -12.01
CA GLU A 66 -2.26 13.45 -12.27
C GLU A 66 -1.02 12.56 -12.07
N GLN A 67 -1.17 11.41 -11.39
CA GLN A 67 -0.05 10.51 -11.04
C GLN A 67 -0.20 9.09 -11.60
N VAL A 68 -1.37 8.73 -12.12
CA VAL A 68 -1.70 7.44 -12.75
C VAL A 68 -0.82 7.17 -13.98
N SER A 69 -0.33 8.20 -14.68
CA SER A 69 0.64 8.09 -15.78
C SER A 69 1.94 7.40 -15.41
N PHE A 70 2.29 7.33 -14.13
CA PHE A 70 3.42 6.52 -13.67
C PHE A 70 3.21 5.01 -13.83
N LEU A 71 1.98 4.53 -14.07
CA LEU A 71 1.70 3.12 -14.29
C LEU A 71 2.46 2.54 -15.48
N GLU A 72 2.62 3.28 -16.58
CA GLU A 72 3.36 2.80 -17.75
C GLU A 72 4.83 2.54 -17.40
N ALA A 73 5.43 3.47 -16.64
CA ALA A 73 6.80 3.34 -16.17
C ALA A 73 6.96 2.18 -15.17
N LEU A 74 6.00 2.03 -14.24
CA LEU A 74 5.98 0.93 -13.28
C LEU A 74 5.85 -0.43 -14.00
N LYS A 75 4.93 -0.54 -14.97
CA LYS A 75 4.74 -1.74 -15.79
C LYS A 75 6.01 -2.07 -16.58
N ALA A 76 6.62 -1.09 -17.24
CA ALA A 76 7.85 -1.27 -18.01
C ALA A 76 9.03 -1.77 -17.15
N HIS A 77 9.05 -1.42 -15.85
CA HIS A 77 10.06 -1.87 -14.89
C HIS A 77 9.57 -3.03 -14.01
N LEU A 78 8.45 -3.65 -14.37
CA LEU A 78 7.85 -4.82 -13.72
C LEU A 78 7.48 -4.60 -12.24
N PHE A 79 7.26 -3.36 -11.80
CA PHE A 79 6.78 -3.09 -10.45
C PHE A 79 5.35 -3.61 -10.29
N THR A 80 5.13 -4.44 -9.29
CA THR A 80 3.82 -5.04 -8.97
C THR A 80 3.51 -4.77 -7.50
N ASN A 81 2.34 -5.16 -7.01
CA ASN A 81 2.00 -5.11 -5.60
C ASN A 81 3.03 -5.85 -4.72
N LYS A 82 3.67 -6.91 -5.23
CA LYS A 82 4.76 -7.63 -4.55
C LYS A 82 6.03 -6.79 -4.36
N SER A 83 6.15 -5.67 -5.09
CA SER A 83 7.23 -4.70 -4.92
C SER A 83 7.00 -3.73 -3.77
N LEU A 84 5.80 -3.71 -3.19
CA LEU A 84 5.48 -2.89 -2.04
C LEU A 84 6.05 -3.51 -0.75
N PRO A 85 6.51 -2.67 0.20
CA PRO A 85 6.61 -1.22 0.11
C PRO A 85 7.73 -0.78 -0.85
N ILE A 86 7.52 0.34 -1.56
CA ILE A 86 8.55 0.95 -2.39
C ILE A 86 9.30 1.99 -1.56
N THR A 87 10.61 1.92 -1.62
CA THR A 87 11.53 2.86 -0.97
C THR A 87 12.18 3.77 -2.00
N PHE A 88 12.63 4.94 -1.54
CA PHE A 88 13.25 5.94 -2.39
C PHE A 88 14.69 6.14 -1.96
N GLN A 89 15.61 5.88 -2.88
CA GLN A 89 17.01 6.23 -2.70
C GLN A 89 17.33 7.51 -3.45
N GLY A 90 18.33 8.24 -2.97
CA GLY A 90 18.78 9.46 -3.64
C GLY A 90 20.28 9.62 -3.56
N ALA A 91 20.85 10.06 -4.67
CA ALA A 91 22.26 10.45 -4.77
C ALA A 91 22.36 11.86 -5.37
N ARG A 92 23.56 12.42 -5.30
CA ARG A 92 23.90 13.61 -6.09
C ARG A 92 24.54 13.16 -7.40
N ASN A 93 24.09 13.73 -8.51
CA ASN A 93 24.78 13.55 -9.79
C ASN A 93 26.10 14.32 -9.81
N ALA A 94 26.89 14.19 -10.90
CA ALA A 94 28.16 14.89 -11.07
C ALA A 94 28.04 16.42 -11.06
N VAL A 95 26.84 16.96 -11.33
CA VAL A 95 26.52 18.40 -11.34
C VAL A 95 26.04 18.88 -9.96
N GLY A 96 25.83 17.97 -9.00
CA GLY A 96 25.39 18.25 -7.64
C GLY A 96 23.88 18.17 -7.41
N ASP A 97 23.08 17.91 -8.45
CA ASP A 97 21.63 17.77 -8.36
C ASP A 97 21.24 16.48 -7.65
N LYS A 98 20.18 16.56 -6.85
CA LYS A 98 19.62 15.38 -6.20
C LYS A 98 18.78 14.60 -7.21
N VAL A 99 19.18 13.36 -7.44
CA VAL A 99 18.45 12.39 -8.24
C VAL A 99 17.85 11.35 -7.31
N PHE A 100 16.58 11.01 -7.53
CA PHE A 100 15.88 9.98 -6.78
C PHE A 100 15.44 8.85 -7.70
N TRP A 101 15.48 7.63 -7.19
CA TRP A 101 14.93 6.47 -7.88
C TRP A 101 14.15 5.59 -6.93
N TRP A 102 13.21 4.86 -7.52
CA TRP A 102 12.31 3.97 -6.82
C TRP A 102 12.94 2.59 -6.76
N GLN A 103 12.86 1.96 -5.60
CA GLN A 103 13.39 0.62 -5.38
C GLN A 103 12.42 -0.21 -4.53
N PRO A 104 12.08 -1.44 -4.95
CA PRO A 104 11.32 -2.37 -4.12
C PRO A 104 12.05 -2.61 -2.81
N TYR A 105 11.31 -2.76 -1.71
CA TYR A 105 11.93 -3.11 -0.45
C TYR A 105 12.47 -4.54 -0.48
N SER A 106 13.77 -4.72 -0.20
CA SER A 106 14.39 -6.02 0.03
C SER A 106 14.83 -6.12 1.50
N PRO A 107 14.15 -6.91 2.36
CA PRO A 107 14.51 -7.04 3.77
C PRO A 107 15.86 -7.73 3.99
N SER A 108 16.38 -8.46 2.99
CA SER A 108 17.49 -9.40 3.17
C SER A 108 18.81 -8.96 2.56
N GLY A 109 18.92 -7.75 2.01
CA GLY A 109 20.14 -7.29 1.30
C GLY A 109 20.52 -8.14 0.07
N GLY A 110 19.70 -9.13 -0.28
CA GLY A 110 19.88 -10.00 -1.44
C GLY A 110 19.43 -9.29 -2.71
N ASP A 111 20.22 -9.48 -3.77
CA ASP A 111 20.02 -8.96 -5.11
C ASP A 111 18.61 -9.25 -5.60
N CYS A 112 17.74 -8.24 -5.54
CA CYS A 112 16.62 -8.16 -6.44
C CYS A 112 17.05 -7.18 -7.53
N PRO A 113 17.58 -7.65 -8.68
CA PRO A 113 18.06 -6.80 -9.75
C PRO A 113 16.85 -6.28 -10.52
N ARG A 114 16.03 -5.44 -9.88
CA ARG A 114 15.08 -4.60 -10.59
C ARG A 114 15.77 -3.28 -10.83
N LEU A 115 15.90 -2.94 -12.11
CA LEU A 115 16.50 -1.68 -12.53
C LEU A 115 15.80 -0.55 -11.77
N PRO A 116 16.55 0.30 -11.07
CA PRO A 116 15.97 1.42 -10.33
C PRO A 116 15.15 2.28 -11.29
N LEU A 117 13.88 2.51 -10.95
CA LEU A 117 13.00 3.31 -11.80
C LEU A 117 13.30 4.79 -11.54
N HIS A 118 13.84 5.45 -12.57
CA HIS A 118 14.12 6.88 -12.55
C HIS A 118 12.93 7.67 -13.09
N ILE A 119 12.17 8.31 -12.21
CA ILE A 119 11.04 9.15 -12.61
C ILE A 119 11.49 10.61 -12.62
N GLN A 120 11.71 11.18 -13.81
CA GLN A 120 12.21 12.56 -13.97
C GLN A 120 11.32 13.62 -13.31
N ARG A 121 10.03 13.33 -13.09
CA ARG A 121 9.05 14.24 -12.48
C ARG A 121 8.71 13.92 -11.02
N CYS A 122 9.36 12.94 -10.39
CA CYS A 122 9.08 12.59 -9.00
C CYS A 122 9.86 13.51 -8.05
N GLY A 123 9.30 14.69 -7.78
CA GLY A 123 9.81 15.61 -6.79
C GLY A 123 9.64 15.10 -5.35
N ARG A 124 10.11 15.91 -4.39
CA ARG A 124 10.03 15.58 -2.96
C ARG A 124 8.59 15.39 -2.50
N ILE A 125 7.66 16.22 -2.99
CA ILE A 125 6.24 16.17 -2.61
C ILE A 125 5.60 14.87 -3.07
N GLN A 126 5.82 14.46 -4.32
CA GLN A 126 5.27 13.23 -4.89
C GLN A 126 5.80 12.00 -4.15
N LYS A 127 7.10 12.01 -3.82
CA LYS A 127 7.71 10.98 -2.98
C LYS A 127 7.03 10.89 -1.61
N ASP A 128 6.90 12.02 -0.92
CA ASP A 128 6.34 12.05 0.43
C ASP A 128 4.86 11.62 0.41
N LEU A 129 4.10 12.06 -0.60
CA LEU A 129 2.72 11.62 -0.85
C LEU A 129 2.62 10.12 -1.13
N PHE A 130 3.49 9.57 -1.97
CA PHE A 130 3.53 8.12 -2.23
C PHE A 130 3.86 7.36 -0.95
N GLN A 131 4.85 7.83 -0.19
CA GLN A 131 5.25 7.20 1.04
C GLN A 131 4.15 7.21 2.10
N ILE A 132 3.33 8.26 2.17
CA ILE A 132 2.19 8.32 3.07
C ILE A 132 1.07 7.39 2.59
N ASN A 133 0.70 7.48 1.30
CA ASN A 133 -0.43 6.73 0.76
C ASN A 133 -0.17 5.23 0.68
N GLN A 134 1.06 4.78 0.39
CA GLN A 134 1.32 3.35 0.24
C GLN A 134 0.88 2.55 1.45
N TRP A 135 1.13 3.05 2.67
CA TRP A 135 0.82 2.33 3.91
C TRP A 135 -0.68 2.11 4.13
N ARG A 136 -1.53 2.94 3.53
CA ARG A 136 -2.98 2.77 3.58
C ARG A 136 -3.45 1.54 2.81
N PHE A 137 -2.75 1.17 1.75
CA PHE A 137 -3.13 0.08 0.85
C PHE A 137 -2.37 -1.22 1.10
N ILE A 138 -1.37 -1.21 1.99
CA ILE A 138 -0.54 -2.39 2.31
C ILE A 138 -0.63 -2.80 3.79
N ALA A 139 -1.74 -2.47 4.45
CA ALA A 139 -1.98 -2.91 5.81
C ALA A 139 -1.85 -4.44 5.90
N PRO A 140 -1.10 -4.97 6.90
CA PRO A 140 -0.76 -6.39 6.96
C PRO A 140 -2.00 -7.28 7.05
N VAL A 141 -1.88 -8.50 6.54
CA VAL A 141 -2.83 -9.58 6.79
C VAL A 141 -2.18 -10.52 7.80
N PHE A 142 -2.94 -10.91 8.83
CA PHE A 142 -2.54 -11.84 9.88
C PHE A 142 -3.21 -13.19 9.66
N GLY A 143 -2.55 -14.30 9.98
CA GLY A 143 -3.23 -15.59 9.96
C GLY A 143 -2.34 -16.80 9.76
N THR A 144 -2.92 -17.83 9.16
CA THR A 144 -2.30 -19.16 9.06
C THR A 144 -1.12 -19.13 8.09
N GLY A 145 0.00 -19.75 8.46
CA GLY A 145 1.21 -19.83 7.62
C GLY A 145 2.16 -18.64 7.73
N GLN A 146 1.93 -17.72 8.68
CA GLN A 146 2.83 -16.61 8.98
C GLN A 146 3.55 -16.81 10.31
N ASP A 147 4.64 -16.07 10.50
CA ASP A 147 5.39 -16.05 11.75
C ASP A 147 4.51 -15.58 12.92
N PHE A 148 4.73 -16.16 14.10
CA PHE A 148 4.04 -15.72 15.32
C PHE A 148 4.47 -14.32 15.78
N ARG A 149 5.69 -13.89 15.41
CA ARG A 149 6.26 -12.60 15.79
C ARG A 149 6.48 -11.74 14.57
N PHE A 150 5.80 -10.60 14.54
CA PHE A 150 5.95 -9.60 13.49
C PHE A 150 6.78 -8.42 13.99
N HIS A 151 7.67 -7.92 13.14
CA HIS A 151 8.36 -6.66 13.36
C HIS A 151 7.87 -5.64 12.35
N PHE A 152 7.05 -4.69 12.80
CA PHE A 152 6.53 -3.63 11.96
C PHE A 152 7.39 -2.37 12.03
N ARG A 153 7.52 -1.68 10.91
CA ARG A 153 8.11 -0.33 10.89
C ARG A 153 7.11 0.65 11.50
N LYS A 154 7.62 1.74 12.08
CA LYS A 154 6.79 2.82 12.66
C LYS A 154 5.79 3.45 11.67
N SER A 155 6.06 3.34 10.37
CA SER A 155 5.21 3.88 9.31
C SER A 155 4.09 2.93 8.87
N VAL A 156 4.10 1.67 9.29
CA VAL A 156 3.07 0.71 8.91
C VAL A 156 1.75 1.12 9.57
N VAL A 157 0.71 1.29 8.77
CA VAL A 157 -0.65 1.37 9.29
C VAL A 157 -1.12 -0.05 9.58
N LEU A 158 -1.57 -0.28 10.81
CA LEU A 158 -2.08 -1.57 11.26
C LEU A 158 -3.61 -1.56 11.11
N PRO A 159 -4.24 -2.66 10.66
CA PRO A 159 -5.67 -2.71 10.38
C PRO A 159 -6.49 -2.88 11.67
N TYR A 160 -6.27 -1.99 12.63
CA TYR A 160 -6.94 -1.99 13.93
C TYR A 160 -8.19 -1.12 13.86
N LEU A 161 -9.33 -1.69 14.24
CA LEU A 161 -10.61 -0.99 14.39
C LEU A 161 -10.70 -0.29 15.74
N GLU A 162 -10.23 -0.97 16.78
CA GLU A 162 -10.25 -0.43 18.14
C GLU A 162 -8.97 -0.85 18.85
N VAL A 163 -8.31 0.10 19.50
CA VAL A 163 -7.24 -0.16 20.46
C VAL A 163 -7.81 0.15 21.83
N LYS A 164 -8.06 -0.87 22.64
CA LYS A 164 -8.55 -0.64 24.01
C LYS A 164 -7.43 0.01 24.80
N GLN A 165 -7.56 1.32 25.06
CA GLN A 165 -6.53 2.13 25.72
C GLN A 165 -6.24 1.69 27.15
N ARG A 166 -7.13 0.92 27.78
CA ARG A 166 -6.79 0.24 29.03
C ARG A 166 -5.83 -0.89 28.71
N VAL A 167 -4.55 -0.64 28.98
CA VAL A 167 -3.50 -1.65 29.03
C VAL A 167 -4.03 -2.84 29.83
N GLU A 168 -4.18 -4.01 29.20
CA GLU A 168 -4.68 -5.21 29.89
C GLU A 168 -3.71 -5.65 30.99
N SER A 169 -2.41 -5.40 30.77
CA SER A 169 -1.37 -5.53 31.79
C SER A 169 -0.12 -4.71 31.42
N ARG A 170 0.44 -4.00 32.40
CA ARG A 170 1.71 -3.26 32.28
C ARG A 170 2.74 -3.91 33.18
N GLY A 171 3.77 -4.52 32.60
CA GLY A 171 4.89 -5.09 33.34
C GLY A 171 6.14 -4.22 33.21
N PHE A 172 7.22 -4.58 33.93
CA PHE A 172 8.51 -3.90 33.80
C PHE A 172 9.12 -4.03 32.39
N PHE A 173 8.75 -5.06 31.65
CA PHE A 173 9.33 -5.42 30.36
C PHE A 173 8.47 -5.08 29.15
N GLY A 174 7.31 -4.45 29.34
CA GLY A 174 6.45 -4.06 28.23
C GLY A 174 4.99 -3.83 28.60
N GLU A 175 4.24 -3.45 27.57
CA GLU A 175 2.82 -3.15 27.63
C GLU A 175 2.09 -4.14 26.72
N VAL A 176 0.99 -4.71 27.21
CA VAL A 176 0.11 -5.57 26.43
C VAL A 176 -1.21 -4.83 26.21
N LEU A 177 -1.58 -4.70 24.94
CA LEU A 177 -2.79 -4.02 24.50
C LEU A 177 -3.72 -5.03 23.81
N GLN A 178 -5.01 -4.93 24.09
CA GLN A 178 -6.04 -5.63 23.32
C GLN A 178 -6.46 -4.75 22.15
N VAL A 179 -6.43 -5.33 20.94
CA VAL A 179 -6.86 -4.66 19.71
C VAL A 179 -7.90 -5.50 18.99
N ILE A 180 -8.84 -4.83 18.33
CA ILE A 180 -9.76 -5.45 17.38
C ILE A 180 -9.18 -5.25 16.00
N VAL A 181 -8.87 -6.35 15.31
CA VAL A 181 -8.33 -6.33 13.94
C VAL A 181 -9.48 -6.45 12.94
N HIS A 182 -9.43 -5.68 11.85
CA HIS A 182 -10.42 -5.76 10.78
C HIS A 182 -10.44 -7.18 10.15
N ALA A 183 -11.64 -7.76 9.99
CA ALA A 183 -11.78 -9.16 9.57
C ALA A 183 -11.16 -9.46 8.19
N ALA A 184 -11.21 -8.52 7.24
CA ALA A 184 -10.56 -8.63 5.93
C ALA A 184 -9.03 -8.78 5.99
N HIS A 185 -8.43 -8.50 7.14
CA HIS A 185 -6.99 -8.66 7.40
C HIS A 185 -6.68 -9.89 8.26
N ILE A 186 -7.63 -10.82 8.41
CA ILE A 186 -7.45 -12.07 9.15
C ILE A 186 -7.66 -13.25 8.19
N ASN A 187 -6.59 -13.94 7.83
CA ASN A 187 -6.63 -15.18 7.06
C ASN A 187 -6.63 -16.40 8.00
N ALA A 188 -7.79 -16.66 8.60
CA ALA A 188 -8.00 -17.79 9.51
C ALA A 188 -9.14 -18.69 9.01
N PRO A 189 -8.86 -19.70 8.16
CA PRO A 189 -9.89 -20.61 7.65
C PRO A 189 -10.66 -21.36 8.75
N ASN A 190 -10.09 -21.47 9.95
CA ASN A 190 -10.67 -22.19 11.08
C ASN A 190 -11.48 -21.33 12.07
N LEU A 191 -11.52 -20.00 11.94
CA LEU A 191 -12.28 -19.13 12.84
C LEU A 191 -13.75 -18.93 12.42
N ILE A 192 -14.14 -19.41 11.23
CA ILE A 192 -15.53 -19.32 10.72
C ILE A 192 -16.42 -20.46 11.26
N LYS A 193 -15.84 -21.46 11.95
CA LYS A 193 -16.60 -22.52 12.62
C LYS A 193 -16.56 -22.35 14.12
N THR A 194 -17.42 -21.51 14.67
CA THR A 194 -18.19 -21.75 15.90
C THR A 194 -18.91 -20.47 16.31
N ALA A 195 -20.16 -20.34 15.89
CA ALA A 195 -21.19 -19.73 16.72
C ALA A 195 -22.23 -20.84 16.96
N PRO A 196 -22.49 -21.26 18.21
CA PRO A 196 -23.63 -22.12 18.54
C PRO A 196 -24.97 -21.41 18.34
#